data_AF-A0A7Y0EPD2-F1
#
_entry.id   AF-A0A7Y0EPD2-F1
#
_cell.length_a   1.000
_cell.length_b   1.000
_cell.length_c   1.000
_cell.angle_alpha   90.00
_cell.angle_beta   90.00
_cell.angle_gamma   90.00
#
_symmetry.space_group_name_H-M   'P 1'
#
loop_
_entity.id
_entity.type
_entity.pdbx_description
1 polymer ?
#
loop_
_entity_poly.entity_id
_entity_poly.type
_entity_poly.pdbx_seq_one_letter_code
_entity_poly.pdbx_strand_id
1 'polypeptide(L)'
;MTVEEQAEINSYYDSELTRMINEKYGIAPLDALHAYLASETYRMFNDASLEMEEFSPMGIFDMWESEQVTGDPRNSLYLRRDEVA
;
A
#
# COMPACT_ATOMS: atom_id res chain seq x y z
N MET A 1 -4.60 -18.26 3.97
CA MET A 1 -3.92 -17.43 4.97
C MET A 1 -4.69 -17.47 6.27
N THR A 2 -4.00 -17.68 7.39
CA THR A 2 -4.53 -17.59 8.75
C THR A 2 -4.53 -16.14 9.24
N VAL A 3 -5.26 -15.85 10.32
CA VAL A 3 -5.31 -14.50 10.91
C VAL A 3 -3.95 -14.05 11.45
N GLU A 4 -3.16 -14.99 11.98
CA GLU A 4 -1.82 -14.71 12.51
C GLU A 4 -0.85 -14.34 11.38
N GLU A 5 -0.87 -15.10 10.28
CA GLU A 5 -0.07 -14.80 9.08
C GLU A 5 -0.41 -13.42 8.50
N GLN A 6 -1.70 -13.05 8.44
CA GLN A 6 -2.12 -11.72 7.96
C GLN A 6 -1.60 -10.59 8.86
N ALA A 7 -1.59 -10.79 10.18
CA ALA A 7 -1.10 -9.77 11.11
C ALA A 7 0.41 -9.53 10.96
N GLU A 8 1.19 -10.58 10.71
CA GLU A 8 2.63 -10.47 10.44
C GLU A 8 2.90 -9.74 9.12
N ILE A 9 2.15 -10.08 8.08
CA ILE A 9 2.19 -9.39 6.78
C ILE A 9 1.85 -7.92 6.97
N ASN A 10 0.73 -7.60 7.62
CA ASN A 10 0.32 -6.21 7.86
C ASN A 10 1.41 -5.43 8.60
N SER A 11 1.99 -6.00 9.66
CA SER A 11 3.07 -5.35 10.41
C SER A 11 4.28 -4.99 9.53
N TYR A 12 4.66 -5.90 8.62
CA TYR A 12 5.73 -5.66 7.66
C TYR A 12 5.37 -4.51 6.70
N TYR A 13 4.20 -4.55 6.06
CA TYR A 13 3.79 -3.51 5.11
C TYR A 13 3.54 -2.16 5.80
N ASP A 14 2.88 -2.13 6.96
CA ASP A 14 2.66 -0.91 7.75
C ASP A 14 4.00 -0.22 8.04
N SER A 15 5.04 -0.99 8.40
CA SER A 15 6.37 -0.45 8.66
C SER A 15 7.04 0.11 7.40
N GLU A 16 6.97 -0.61 6.27
CA GLU A 16 7.60 -0.20 5.02
C GLU A 16 6.91 1.01 4.39
N LEU A 17 5.57 1.01 4.35
CA LEU A 17 4.80 2.11 3.79
C LEU A 17 4.96 3.38 4.63
N THR A 18 4.93 3.25 5.95
CA THR A 18 5.21 4.37 6.87
C THR A 18 6.60 4.96 6.61
N ARG A 19 7.62 4.10 6.46
CA ARG A 19 8.99 4.52 6.15
C ARG A 19 9.07 5.25 4.80
N MET A 20 8.47 4.70 3.75
CA MET A 20 8.48 5.30 2.40
C MET A 20 7.77 6.66 2.36
N ILE A 21 6.61 6.78 3.02
CA ILE A 21 5.87 8.04 3.13
C ILE A 21 6.71 9.08 3.88
N ASN A 22 7.31 8.69 5.02
CA ASN A 22 8.16 9.57 5.81
C ASN A 22 9.39 10.05 5.01
N GLU A 23 10.11 9.15 4.35
CA GLU A 23 11.32 9.46 3.59
C GLU A 23 11.03 10.38 2.39
N LYS A 24 9.93 10.14 1.67
CA LYS A 24 9.60 10.90 0.45
C LYS A 24 8.96 12.25 0.75
N TYR A 25 8.08 12.32 1.74
CA TYR A 25 7.24 13.50 1.99
C TYR A 25 7.58 14.26 3.28
N GLY A 26 8.48 13.73 4.12
CA GLY A 26 8.84 14.34 5.40
C GLY A 26 7.73 14.31 6.45
N ILE A 27 6.70 13.47 6.26
CA ILE A 27 5.57 13.32 7.18
C ILE A 27 6.01 12.53 8.40
N ALA A 28 5.65 12.96 9.61
CA ALA A 28 6.02 12.24 10.83
C ALA A 28 5.51 10.78 10.82
N PRO A 29 6.26 9.80 11.35
CA PRO A 29 5.91 8.38 11.21
C PRO A 29 4.49 8.02 11.65
N LEU A 30 3.99 8.59 12.75
CA LEU A 30 2.63 8.31 13.22
C LEU A 30 1.57 8.86 12.24
N ASP A 31 1.79 10.05 11.69
CA ASP A 31 0.89 10.65 10.71
C ASP A 31 0.94 9.91 9.36
N ALA A 32 2.13 9.43 8.97
CA ALA A 32 2.32 8.59 7.80
C ALA A 32 1.59 7.24 7.92
N LEU A 33 1.71 6.59 9.07
CA LEU A 33 0.97 5.36 9.38
C LEU A 33 -0.55 5.63 9.33
N HIS A 34 -1.03 6.68 9.99
CA HIS A 34 -2.45 7.04 9.95
C HIS A 34 -2.94 7.32 8.52
N ALA A 35 -2.16 8.01 7.71
CA ALA A 35 -2.49 8.29 6.32
C ALA A 35 -2.57 7.01 5.46
N TYR A 36 -1.70 6.02 5.73
CA TYR A 36 -1.77 4.72 5.08
C TYR A 36 -2.97 3.90 5.55
N LEU A 37 -3.16 3.72 6.86
CA LEU A 37 -4.25 2.91 7.41
C LEU A 37 -5.65 3.41 7.04
N ALA A 38 -5.79 4.73 6.82
CA ALA A 38 -7.05 5.36 6.41
C ALA A 38 -7.31 5.30 4.88
N SER A 39 -6.38 4.75 4.10
CA SER A 39 -6.44 4.75 2.64
C SER A 39 -7.29 3.62 2.05
N GLU A 40 -7.80 3.86 0.84
CA GLU A 40 -8.42 2.82 0.01
C GLU A 40 -7.41 1.73 -0.36
N THR A 41 -6.13 2.09 -0.52
CA THR A 41 -5.04 1.14 -0.74
C THR A 41 -4.93 0.12 0.40
N TYR A 42 -4.98 0.57 1.67
CA TYR A 42 -4.95 -0.34 2.82
C TYR A 42 -6.21 -1.20 2.90
N ARG A 43 -7.37 -0.64 2.55
CA ARG A 43 -8.62 -1.41 2.47
C ARG A 43 -8.53 -2.51 1.42
N MET A 44 -7.98 -2.21 0.25
CA MET A 44 -7.75 -3.20 -0.81
C MET A 44 -6.71 -4.24 -0.37
N PHE A 45 -5.63 -3.82 0.30
CA PHE A 45 -4.59 -4.73 0.77
C PHE A 45 -5.12 -5.81 1.71
N ASN A 46 -6.12 -5.48 2.53
CA ASN A 46 -6.78 -6.42 3.44
C ASN A 46 -7.97 -7.16 2.80
N ASP A 47 -8.26 -6.94 1.51
CA ASP A 47 -9.24 -7.72 0.76
C ASP A 47 -8.56 -8.95 0.16
N ALA A 48 -8.76 -10.10 0.80
CA ALA A 48 -8.16 -11.37 0.38
C ALA A 48 -8.53 -11.81 -1.04
N SER A 49 -9.56 -11.22 -1.68
CA SER A 49 -9.90 -11.53 -3.07
C SER A 49 -8.99 -10.85 -4.10
N LEU A 50 -8.19 -9.88 -3.66
CA LEU A 50 -7.28 -9.11 -4.50
C LEU A 50 -5.83 -9.63 -4.45
N GLU A 51 -5.52 -10.56 -3.53
CA GLU A 51 -4.21 -11.21 -3.38
C GLU A 51 -3.04 -10.20 -3.38
N MET A 52 -3.24 -9.06 -2.71
CA MET A 52 -2.32 -7.93 -2.79
C MET A 52 -0.98 -8.16 -2.10
N GLU A 53 -0.90 -9.18 -1.24
CA GLU A 53 0.34 -9.62 -0.61
C GLU A 53 1.41 -10.08 -1.62
N GLU A 54 1.01 -10.40 -2.87
CA GLU A 54 1.93 -10.75 -3.95
C GLU A 54 2.71 -9.54 -4.48
N PHE A 55 2.21 -8.31 -4.27
CA PHE A 55 2.90 -7.10 -4.70
C PHE A 55 3.95 -6.68 -3.68
N SER A 56 5.12 -6.26 -4.17
CA SER A 56 6.16 -5.69 -3.30
C SER A 56 5.66 -4.43 -2.56
N PRO A 57 6.25 -4.06 -1.40
CA PRO A 57 5.91 -2.81 -0.71
C PRO A 57 6.01 -1.57 -1.60
N MET A 58 6.93 -1.54 -2.57
CA MET A 58 7.05 -0.45 -3.54
C MET A 58 5.84 -0.39 -4.50
N GLY A 59 5.28 -1.54 -4.87
CA GLY A 59 4.06 -1.60 -5.68
C GLY A 59 2.85 -1.08 -4.90
N ILE A 60 2.69 -1.51 -3.64
CA ILE A 60 1.67 -0.99 -2.74
C ILE A 60 1.84 0.52 -2.49
N PHE A 61 3.08 0.99 -2.38
CA PHE A 61 3.37 2.41 -2.23
C PHE A 61 2.93 3.20 -3.48
N ASP A 62 3.27 2.74 -4.68
CA ASP A 62 2.83 3.39 -5.93
C ASP A 62 1.30 3.46 -6.04
N MET A 63 0.59 2.43 -5.58
CA MET A 63 -0.87 2.42 -5.45
C MET A 63 -1.38 3.50 -4.49
N TRP A 64 -0.80 3.58 -3.29
CA TRP A 64 -1.14 4.62 -2.32
C TRP A 64 -0.87 6.03 -2.86
N GLU A 65 0.24 6.23 -3.56
CA GLU A 65 0.57 7.52 -4.19
C GLU A 65 -0.43 7.89 -5.29
N SER A 66 -0.80 6.91 -6.11
CA SER A 66 -1.79 7.10 -7.17
C SER A 66 -3.16 7.46 -6.60
N GLU A 67 -3.55 6.85 -5.49
CA GLU A 67 -4.75 7.22 -4.73
C GLU A 67 -4.68 8.68 -4.27
N GLN A 68 -3.55 9.15 -3.74
CA GLN A 68 -3.43 10.55 -3.27
C GLN A 68 -3.62 11.56 -4.41
N VAL A 69 -3.24 11.20 -5.64
CA VAL A 69 -3.35 12.08 -6.81
C VAL A 69 -4.71 11.96 -7.50
N THR A 70 -5.27 10.75 -7.58
CA THR A 70 -6.42 10.43 -8.45
C THR A 70 -7.68 10.03 -7.71
N GLY A 71 -7.57 9.65 -6.43
CA GLY A 71 -8.64 9.08 -5.63
C GLY A 71 -8.89 7.58 -5.83
N ASP A 72 -8.13 6.89 -6.70
CA ASP A 72 -8.26 5.43 -6.91
C ASP A 72 -6.87 4.77 -7.04
N PRO A 73 -6.51 3.84 -6.13
CA PRO A 73 -5.23 3.12 -6.17
C PRO A 73 -4.97 2.38 -7.48
N ARG A 74 -6.03 1.95 -8.18
CA ARG A 74 -5.95 1.17 -9.43
C ARG A 74 -5.39 1.98 -10.61
N ASN A 75 -5.28 3.29 -10.46
CA ASN A 75 -4.63 4.14 -11.46
C ASN A 75 -3.11 4.08 -11.41
N SER A 76 -2.54 3.35 -10.44
CA SER A 76 -1.11 3.09 -10.32
C SER A 76 -0.49 2.61 -11.63
N LEU A 77 0.68 3.16 -11.94
CA LEU A 77 1.45 2.73 -13.11
C LEU A 77 2.06 1.33 -12.89
N TYR A 78 2.23 0.92 -11.63
CA TYR A 78 2.68 -0.42 -11.27
C TYR A 78 1.71 -1.49 -11.79
N LEU A 79 0.39 -1.27 -11.65
CA LEU A 79 -0.64 -2.18 -12.19
C LEU A 79 -0.76 -2.11 -13.71
N ARG A 80 -0.51 -0.94 -14.31
CA ARG A 80 -0.65 -0.73 -15.76
C ARG A 80 0.55 -1.19 -16.58
N ARG A 81 1.68 -1.54 -15.94
CA ARG A 81 2.88 -2.00 -16.64
C ARG A 81 2.74 -3.38 -17.27
N ASP A 82 1.79 -4.19 -16.81
CA ASP A 82 1.51 -5.51 -17.40
C ASP A 82 0.60 -5.46 -18.64
N GLU A 83 0.04 -4.29 -19.01
CA GLU A 83 -0.81 -4.13 -20.21
C GLU A 83 0.00 -3.93 -21.51
N VAL A 84 1.33 -3.83 -21.42
CA VAL A 84 2.23 -3.68 -22.59
C VAL A 84 3.24 -4.83 -22.63
N ALA A 85 2.73 -6.06 -22.82
CA ALA A 85 3.53 -7.25 -23.16
C ALA A 85 2.97 -7.92 -24.42
#